data_AF-A0A358Y7N3-F1
#
_entry.id   AF-A0A358Y7N3-F1
#
_cell.length_a   1.000
_cell.length_b   1.000
_cell.length_c   1.000
_cell.angle_alpha   90.00
_cell.angle_beta   90.00
_cell.angle_gamma   90.00
#
_symmetry.space_group_name_H-M   'P 1'
#
loop_
_entity.id
_entity.type
_entity.pdbx_description
1 polymer ?
#
loop_
_entity_poly.entity_id
_entity_poly.type
_entity_poly.pdbx_seq_one_letter_code
_entity_poly.pdbx_strand_id
1 'polypeptide(L)'
;MKLDIQQVLFQLVKQKIGATDSIGNVLSEILHLSTDAVYRRYRGETSLTVQETQRLCKHFNISFDRLIETGEGQVMFSFPPFKNYDFSLETYLEDILASLQQMKKLNQGEFIFSINNSNIFQLMNFPQLVRFRLFFWAKSHLQIPEYQTLKFKHDKPTQRAFELGKQILQTYNSLPSVEIYDLEFMRGFMRQIHYYYRAQLFEDPSYAVFLCDRVLAFIEHLKAQAAEGKKFIFGTSAP
;
A
#
# COMPACT_ATOMS: atom_id res chain seq x y z
N MET A 1 -31.74 7.21 13.97
CA MET A 1 -31.73 6.11 14.95
C MET A 1 -30.34 6.11 15.59
N LYS A 2 -30.22 6.20 16.92
CA LYS A 2 -28.92 6.29 17.58
C LYS A 2 -28.16 4.97 17.34
N LEU A 3 -26.95 5.03 16.79
CA LEU A 3 -26.12 3.85 16.53
C LEU A 3 -25.80 3.14 17.86
N ASP A 4 -26.14 1.85 17.98
CA ASP A 4 -25.73 1.04 19.13
C ASP A 4 -24.30 0.54 18.89
N ILE A 5 -23.34 1.24 19.49
CA ILE A 5 -21.90 0.97 19.34
C ILE A 5 -21.53 -0.45 19.77
N GLN A 6 -22.26 -1.05 20.71
CA GLN A 6 -21.98 -2.39 21.23
C GLN A 6 -22.37 -3.46 20.19
N GLN A 7 -23.51 -3.28 19.53
CA GLN A 7 -23.92 -4.17 18.44
C GLN A 7 -22.96 -4.08 17.25
N VAL A 8 -22.54 -2.86 16.88
CA VAL A 8 -21.54 -2.65 15.81
C VAL A 8 -20.21 -3.33 16.16
N LEU A 9 -19.73 -3.16 17.40
CA LEU A 9 -18.50 -3.81 17.85
C LEU A 9 -18.60 -5.33 17.75
N PHE A 10 -19.69 -5.95 18.22
CA PHE A 10 -19.85 -7.39 18.13
C PHE A 10 -19.96 -7.90 16.68
N GLN A 11 -20.56 -7.13 15.77
CA GLN A 11 -20.58 -7.47 14.35
C GLN A 11 -19.16 -7.49 13.74
N LEU A 12 -18.34 -6.49 14.06
CA LEU A 12 -16.94 -6.43 13.60
C LEU A 12 -16.09 -7.56 14.21
N VAL A 13 -16.31 -7.87 15.49
CA VAL A 13 -15.66 -9.01 16.15
C VAL A 13 -16.03 -10.32 15.46
N LYS A 14 -17.32 -10.54 15.17
CA LYS A 14 -17.79 -11.75 14.47
C LYS A 14 -17.16 -11.90 13.08
N GLN A 15 -16.97 -10.82 12.34
CA GLN A 15 -16.28 -10.83 11.05
C GLN A 15 -14.81 -11.27 11.17
N LYS A 16 -14.15 -11.00 12.30
CA LYS A 16 -12.73 -11.31 12.55
C LYS A 16 -12.49 -12.70 13.15
N ILE A 17 -13.45 -13.26 13.88
CA ILE A 17 -13.35 -14.60 14.51
C ILE A 17 -13.42 -15.74 13.46
N GLY A 18 -14.00 -15.49 12.28
CA GLY A 18 -14.19 -16.54 11.27
C GLY A 18 -15.30 -17.53 11.64
N ALA A 19 -15.50 -18.57 10.82
CA ALA A 19 -16.65 -19.48 10.92
C ALA A 19 -16.49 -20.64 11.93
N THR A 20 -15.27 -20.91 12.38
CA THR A 20 -14.92 -22.12 13.15
C THR A 20 -15.03 -21.97 14.66
N ASP A 21 -15.00 -20.75 15.18
CA ASP A 21 -14.98 -20.50 16.63
C ASP A 21 -16.31 -19.95 17.15
N SER A 22 -16.76 -20.49 18.29
CA SER A 22 -17.93 -19.98 19.01
C SER A 22 -17.60 -18.62 19.61
N ILE A 23 -18.34 -17.58 19.20
CA ILE A 23 -18.20 -16.22 19.72
C ILE A 23 -18.25 -16.16 21.26
N GLY A 24 -19.05 -17.04 21.89
CA GLY A 24 -19.13 -17.15 23.34
C GLY A 24 -17.80 -17.54 23.98
N ASN A 25 -17.11 -18.54 23.42
CA ASN A 25 -15.84 -19.04 23.97
C ASN A 25 -14.73 -17.99 23.81
N VAL A 26 -14.60 -17.44 22.60
CA VAL A 26 -13.58 -16.43 22.29
C VAL A 26 -13.74 -15.19 23.16
N LEU A 27 -14.96 -14.66 23.26
CA LEU A 27 -15.22 -13.48 24.08
C LEU A 27 -15.07 -13.78 25.58
N SER A 28 -15.42 -14.98 26.04
CA SER A 28 -15.24 -15.38 27.44
C SER A 28 -13.78 -15.34 27.86
N GLU A 29 -12.89 -15.83 26.99
CA GLU A 29 -11.45 -15.81 27.22
C GLU A 29 -10.91 -14.37 27.27
N ILE A 30 -11.25 -13.55 26.26
CA ILE A 30 -10.74 -12.17 26.14
C ILE A 30 -11.27 -11.26 27.26
N LEU A 31 -12.55 -11.41 27.62
CA LEU A 31 -13.21 -10.57 28.62
C LEU A 31 -13.04 -11.10 30.05
N HIS A 32 -12.55 -12.33 30.20
CA HIS A 32 -12.49 -13.06 31.48
C HIS A 32 -13.88 -13.14 32.14
N LEU A 33 -14.88 -13.54 31.36
CA LEU A 33 -16.27 -13.64 31.76
C LEU A 33 -16.81 -15.05 31.52
N SER A 34 -17.80 -15.48 32.30
CA SER A 34 -18.56 -16.69 31.98
C SER A 34 -19.27 -16.56 30.63
N THR A 35 -19.53 -17.68 29.97
CA THR A 35 -20.22 -17.72 28.68
C THR A 35 -21.61 -17.08 28.76
N ASP A 36 -22.35 -17.30 29.86
CA ASP A 36 -23.63 -16.62 30.11
C ASP A 36 -23.49 -15.09 30.16
N ALA A 37 -22.50 -14.59 30.90
CA ALA A 37 -22.25 -13.15 31.02
C ALA A 37 -21.84 -12.50 29.67
N VAL A 38 -21.14 -13.25 28.81
CA VAL A 38 -20.84 -12.86 27.44
C VAL A 38 -22.11 -12.80 26.60
N TYR A 39 -22.95 -13.83 26.64
CA TYR A 39 -24.17 -13.88 25.84
C TYR A 39 -25.18 -12.81 26.23
N ARG A 40 -25.27 -12.45 27.51
CA ARG A 40 -26.05 -11.30 27.98
C ARG A 40 -25.59 -9.99 27.34
N ARG A 41 -24.27 -9.77 27.24
CA ARG A 41 -23.70 -8.61 26.54
C ARG A 41 -23.97 -8.66 25.04
N TYR A 42 -23.76 -9.82 24.42
CA TYR A 42 -23.97 -10.01 22.99
C TYR A 42 -25.43 -9.73 22.58
N ARG A 43 -26.41 -10.12 23.41
CA ARG A 43 -27.84 -9.82 23.21
C ARG A 43 -28.25 -8.39 23.60
N GLY A 44 -27.35 -7.60 24.19
CA GLY A 44 -27.64 -6.25 24.66
C GLY A 44 -28.39 -6.17 26.00
N GLU A 45 -28.54 -7.29 26.71
CA GLU A 45 -29.16 -7.34 28.06
C GLU A 45 -28.24 -6.71 29.13
N THR A 46 -26.94 -6.62 28.86
CA THR A 46 -25.95 -5.97 29.72
C THR A 46 -24.99 -5.17 28.86
N SER A 47 -24.71 -3.93 29.27
CA SER A 47 -23.77 -3.07 28.56
C SER A 47 -22.31 -3.51 28.78
N LEU A 48 -21.49 -3.38 27.74
CA LEU A 48 -20.05 -3.50 27.86
C LEU A 48 -19.53 -2.36 28.74
N THR A 49 -18.64 -2.68 29.67
CA THR A 49 -17.85 -1.64 30.35
C THR A 49 -16.84 -1.05 29.38
N VAL A 50 -16.31 0.14 29.71
CA VAL A 50 -15.21 0.76 28.93
C VAL A 50 -14.00 -0.19 28.84
N GLN A 51 -13.78 -1.01 29.86
CA GLN A 51 -12.59 -1.87 29.98
C GLN A 51 -12.78 -3.16 29.17
N GLU A 52 -14.01 -3.66 29.08
CA GLU A 52 -14.38 -4.74 28.15
C GLU A 52 -14.28 -4.25 26.71
N THR A 53 -14.82 -3.05 26.44
CA THR A 53 -14.74 -2.41 25.12
C THR A 53 -13.29 -2.22 24.67
N GLN A 54 -12.43 -1.70 25.56
CA GLN A 54 -11.00 -1.51 25.29
C GLN A 54 -10.32 -2.85 24.98
N ARG A 55 -10.61 -3.91 25.74
CA ARG A 55 -10.02 -5.24 25.52
C ARG A 55 -10.40 -5.80 24.16
N LEU A 56 -11.68 -5.72 23.78
CA LEU A 56 -12.13 -6.13 22.45
C LEU A 56 -11.49 -5.30 21.33
N CYS A 57 -11.47 -3.97 21.48
CA CYS A 57 -10.88 -3.08 20.49
C CYS A 57 -9.39 -3.39 20.26
N LYS A 58 -8.61 -3.57 21.35
CA LYS A 58 -7.18 -3.91 21.25
C LYS A 58 -6.96 -5.30 20.66
N HIS A 59 -7.69 -6.30 21.14
CA HIS A 59 -7.50 -7.69 20.71
C HIS A 59 -7.82 -7.87 19.22
N PHE A 60 -8.92 -7.28 18.76
CA PHE A 60 -9.35 -7.40 17.37
C PHE A 60 -8.82 -6.32 16.44
N ASN A 61 -7.95 -5.41 16.93
CA ASN A 61 -7.46 -4.26 16.18
C ASN A 61 -8.62 -3.45 15.54
N ILE A 62 -9.59 -3.06 16.37
CA ILE A 62 -10.74 -2.24 16.00
C ILE A 62 -10.51 -0.85 16.62
N SER A 63 -10.55 0.20 15.79
CA SER A 63 -10.49 1.58 16.27
C SER A 63 -11.80 1.93 16.99
N PHE A 64 -11.69 2.41 18.23
CA PHE A 64 -12.84 2.88 18.99
C PHE A 64 -13.45 4.15 18.37
N ASP A 65 -12.62 5.07 17.87
CA ASP A 65 -13.08 6.29 17.17
C ASP A 65 -13.91 5.97 15.93
N ARG A 66 -13.67 4.83 15.29
CA ARG A 66 -14.50 4.34 14.17
C ARG A 66 -15.88 3.86 14.61
N LEU A 67 -16.04 3.44 15.87
CA LEU A 67 -17.32 2.96 16.42
C LEU A 67 -18.25 4.12 16.83
N ILE A 68 -17.68 5.24 17.28
CA ILE A 68 -18.44 6.36 17.84
C ILE A 68 -18.71 7.49 16.84
N GLU A 69 -18.43 7.25 15.56
CA GLU A 69 -18.38 8.25 14.47
C GLU A 69 -17.33 9.34 14.73
N THR A 70 -16.46 9.56 13.75
CA THR A 70 -15.47 10.63 13.80
C THR A 70 -16.19 11.95 13.52
N GLY A 71 -16.01 12.96 14.36
CA GLY A 71 -16.71 14.25 14.20
C GLY A 71 -16.38 14.93 12.86
N GLU A 72 -17.21 15.90 12.45
CA GLU A 72 -16.93 16.70 11.25
C GLU A 72 -15.50 17.28 11.29
N GLY A 73 -14.78 17.17 10.18
CA GLY A 73 -13.41 17.66 10.06
C GLY A 73 -12.33 16.72 10.63
N GLN A 74 -12.67 15.52 11.10
CA GLN A 74 -11.70 14.53 11.57
C GLN A 74 -11.49 13.40 10.56
N VAL A 75 -10.24 12.96 10.39
CA VAL A 75 -9.85 11.89 9.46
C VAL A 75 -9.11 10.81 10.22
N MET A 76 -9.59 9.57 10.12
CA MET A 76 -8.92 8.38 10.66
C MET A 76 -8.19 7.65 9.54
N PHE A 77 -6.91 7.38 9.72
CA PHE A 77 -6.11 6.57 8.78
C PHE A 77 -5.29 5.54 9.55
N SER A 78 -5.00 4.42 8.89
CA SER A 78 -4.10 3.38 9.38
C SER A 78 -2.88 3.33 8.49
N PHE A 79 -1.70 3.19 9.09
CA PHE A 79 -0.45 3.05 8.37
C PHE A 79 0.43 2.01 9.05
N PRO A 80 1.22 1.23 8.30
CA PRO A 80 2.21 0.34 8.88
C PRO A 80 3.31 1.17 9.57
N PRO A 81 3.66 0.90 10.83
CA PRO A 81 4.70 1.65 11.53
C PRO A 81 6.08 1.36 10.95
N PHE A 82 6.80 2.40 10.54
CA PHE A 82 8.11 2.29 9.86
C PHE A 82 9.22 1.63 10.68
N LYS A 83 9.13 1.60 12.02
CA LYS A 83 10.23 1.17 12.91
C LYS A 83 10.48 -0.35 12.97
N ASN A 84 9.50 -1.16 12.60
CA ASN A 84 9.55 -2.63 12.68
C ASN A 84 9.08 -3.31 11.38
N TYR A 85 9.06 -2.57 10.26
CA TYR A 85 8.68 -3.16 8.98
C TYR A 85 9.90 -3.90 8.43
N ASP A 86 9.83 -5.22 8.38
CA ASP A 86 10.76 -6.04 7.60
C ASP A 86 10.57 -5.69 6.12
N PHE A 87 11.21 -4.60 5.71
CA PHE A 87 11.12 -4.11 4.36
C PHE A 87 11.84 -5.07 3.43
N SER A 88 11.07 -5.91 2.75
CA SER A 88 11.50 -6.54 1.52
C SER A 88 10.81 -5.89 0.33
N LEU A 89 11.52 -5.90 -0.80
CA LEU A 89 10.98 -5.43 -2.07
C LEU A 89 9.70 -6.22 -2.42
N GLU A 90 9.72 -7.53 -2.21
CA GLU A 90 8.62 -8.43 -2.51
C GLU A 90 7.39 -8.12 -1.65
N THR A 91 7.54 -7.98 -0.33
CA THR A 91 6.43 -7.68 0.59
C THR A 91 5.76 -6.37 0.20
N TYR A 92 6.54 -5.34 -0.14
CA TYR A 92 6.00 -4.05 -0.58
C TYR A 92 5.18 -4.18 -1.88
N LEU A 93 5.66 -4.96 -2.85
CA LEU A 93 4.94 -5.20 -4.10
C LEU A 93 3.69 -6.07 -3.89
N GLU A 94 3.74 -7.04 -2.97
CA GLU A 94 2.60 -7.87 -2.59
C GLU A 94 1.48 -7.03 -1.97
N ASP A 95 1.83 -6.12 -1.05
CA ASP A 95 0.87 -5.20 -0.42
C ASP A 95 0.19 -4.29 -1.47
N ILE A 96 0.96 -3.79 -2.44
CA ILE A 96 0.42 -3.00 -3.57
C ILE A 96 -0.55 -3.86 -4.41
N LEU A 97 -0.13 -5.07 -4.79
CA LEU A 97 -0.94 -5.94 -5.62
C LEU A 97 -2.25 -6.34 -4.93
N ALA A 98 -2.18 -6.70 -3.65
CA ALA A 98 -3.35 -7.02 -2.84
C ALA A 98 -4.33 -5.84 -2.78
N SER A 99 -3.83 -4.63 -2.58
CA SER A 99 -4.65 -3.41 -2.56
C SER A 99 -5.32 -3.15 -3.92
N LEU A 100 -4.59 -3.30 -5.03
CA LEU A 100 -5.16 -3.15 -6.38
C LEU A 100 -6.22 -4.22 -6.68
N GLN A 101 -5.99 -5.46 -6.24
CA GLN A 101 -6.95 -6.55 -6.41
C GLN A 101 -8.23 -6.32 -5.59
N GLN A 102 -8.12 -5.76 -4.39
CA GLN A 102 -9.29 -5.34 -3.61
C GLN A 102 -10.07 -4.24 -4.33
N MET A 103 -9.38 -3.22 -4.85
CA MET A 103 -10.00 -2.15 -5.63
C MET A 103 -10.74 -2.69 -6.86
N LYS A 104 -10.16 -3.67 -7.56
CA LYS A 104 -10.79 -4.31 -8.72
C LYS A 104 -12.09 -5.05 -8.41
N LYS A 105 -12.31 -5.46 -7.16
CA LYS A 105 -13.57 -6.10 -6.71
C LYS A 105 -14.68 -5.08 -6.47
N LEU A 106 -14.39 -3.78 -6.47
CA LEU A 106 -15.39 -2.72 -6.33
C LEU A 106 -16.08 -2.48 -7.68
N ASN A 107 -17.41 -2.39 -7.67
CA ASN A 107 -18.21 -2.25 -8.89
C ASN A 107 -17.93 -0.95 -9.68
N GLN A 108 -17.36 0.07 -9.03
CA GLN A 108 -17.07 1.40 -9.61
C GLN A 108 -15.72 1.95 -9.10
N GLY A 109 -14.69 1.12 -9.04
CA GLY A 109 -13.36 1.57 -8.64
C GLY A 109 -12.71 2.45 -9.71
N GLU A 110 -12.42 3.71 -9.38
CA GLU A 110 -11.63 4.64 -10.21
C GLU A 110 -10.49 5.22 -9.38
N PHE A 111 -9.36 5.49 -10.03
CA PHE A 111 -8.28 6.30 -9.46
C PHE A 111 -8.24 7.70 -10.04
N ILE A 112 -8.11 8.71 -9.18
CA ILE A 112 -7.72 10.05 -9.61
C ILE A 112 -6.37 10.35 -8.95
N PHE A 113 -5.31 10.39 -9.75
CA PHE A 113 -3.96 10.66 -9.28
C PHE A 113 -3.55 12.11 -9.54
N SER A 114 -3.01 12.76 -8.51
CA SER A 114 -2.16 13.94 -8.66
C SER A 114 -0.71 13.50 -8.50
N ILE A 115 0.10 13.64 -9.56
CA ILE A 115 1.44 13.05 -9.68
C ILE A 115 2.47 14.16 -9.72
N ASN A 116 3.17 14.37 -8.60
CA ASN A 116 4.15 15.44 -8.42
C ASN A 116 5.62 15.03 -8.68
N ASN A 117 5.90 13.73 -8.86
CA ASN A 117 7.26 13.28 -9.10
C ASN A 117 7.30 12.03 -9.96
N SER A 118 6.81 10.90 -9.47
CA SER A 118 6.87 9.65 -10.23
C SER A 118 5.71 8.72 -9.88
N ASN A 119 4.99 8.25 -10.90
CA ASN A 119 3.89 7.30 -10.76
C ASN A 119 4.46 5.88 -10.68
N ILE A 120 4.34 5.24 -9.51
CA ILE A 120 4.92 3.90 -9.25
C ILE A 120 4.32 2.83 -10.17
N PHE A 121 3.05 2.94 -10.53
CA PHE A 121 2.38 1.96 -11.40
C PHE A 121 2.89 2.08 -12.83
N GLN A 122 2.98 3.30 -13.35
CA GLN A 122 3.52 3.54 -14.68
C GLN A 122 5.01 3.19 -14.76
N LEU A 123 5.77 3.42 -13.68
CA LEU A 123 7.17 3.00 -13.54
C LEU A 123 7.36 1.48 -13.68
N MET A 124 6.35 0.65 -13.38
CA MET A 124 6.44 -0.82 -13.53
C MET A 124 6.71 -1.27 -14.97
N ASN A 125 6.45 -0.42 -15.96
CA ASN A 125 6.89 -0.66 -17.35
C ASN A 125 8.42 -0.76 -17.49
N PHE A 126 9.18 -0.20 -16.53
CA PHE A 126 10.64 -0.10 -16.54
C PHE A 126 11.24 -0.65 -15.23
N PRO A 127 11.44 -1.98 -15.13
CA PRO A 127 11.93 -2.62 -13.90
C PRO A 127 13.23 -2.04 -13.34
N GLN A 128 14.11 -1.50 -14.21
CA GLN A 128 15.36 -0.86 -13.79
C GLN A 128 15.11 0.43 -13.00
N LEU A 129 14.10 1.21 -13.40
CA LEU A 129 13.71 2.44 -12.70
C LEU A 129 13.03 2.12 -11.37
N VAL A 130 12.18 1.09 -11.32
CA VAL A 130 11.56 0.59 -10.08
C VAL A 130 12.64 0.15 -9.09
N ARG A 131 13.62 -0.64 -9.53
CA ARG A 131 14.73 -1.10 -8.68
C ARG A 131 15.54 0.06 -8.14
N PHE A 132 15.85 1.07 -8.97
CA PHE A 132 16.52 2.28 -8.50
C PHE A 132 15.70 3.03 -7.46
N ARG A 133 14.39 3.26 -7.72
CA ARG A 133 13.48 3.95 -6.80
C ARG A 133 13.48 3.30 -5.42
N LEU A 134 13.36 1.97 -5.39
CA LEU A 134 13.19 1.22 -4.15
C LEU A 134 14.52 1.07 -3.41
N PHE A 135 15.64 0.93 -4.12
CA PHE A 135 16.97 1.02 -3.49
C PHE A 135 17.21 2.41 -2.88
N PHE A 136 16.88 3.48 -3.63
CA PHE A 136 16.99 4.85 -3.14
C PHE A 136 16.17 5.05 -1.87
N TRP A 137 14.93 4.57 -1.86
CA TRP A 137 14.03 4.69 -0.73
C TRP A 137 14.54 3.90 0.50
N ALA A 138 14.92 2.63 0.31
CA ALA A 138 15.49 1.78 1.35
C ALA A 138 16.75 2.40 1.99
N LYS A 139 17.67 2.87 1.16
CA LYS A 139 18.95 3.43 1.61
C LYS A 139 18.81 4.83 2.19
N SER A 140 18.20 5.77 1.45
CA SER A 140 18.27 7.20 1.76
C SER A 140 17.08 7.72 2.56
N HIS A 141 15.93 7.07 2.52
CA HIS A 141 14.74 7.53 3.24
C HIS A 141 14.45 6.68 4.48
N LEU A 142 14.39 5.36 4.31
CA LEU A 142 14.14 4.41 5.40
C LEU A 142 15.39 4.14 6.24
N GLN A 143 16.57 4.44 5.69
CA GLN A 143 17.87 4.23 6.34
C GLN A 143 18.09 2.79 6.83
N ILE A 144 17.64 1.82 6.03
CA ILE A 144 17.74 0.40 6.38
C ILE A 144 19.22 0.03 6.54
N PRO A 145 19.63 -0.58 7.67
CA PRO A 145 21.04 -0.87 7.98
C PRO A 145 21.76 -1.64 6.88
N GLU A 146 21.12 -2.64 6.29
CA GLU A 146 21.65 -3.51 5.24
C GLU A 146 22.00 -2.75 3.96
N TYR A 147 21.33 -1.62 3.71
CA TYR A 147 21.54 -0.80 2.52
C TYR A 147 22.56 0.33 2.72
N GLN A 148 22.96 0.65 3.97
CA GLN A 148 23.77 1.83 4.26
C GLN A 148 25.17 1.78 3.64
N THR A 149 25.78 0.60 3.56
CA THR A 149 27.12 0.41 3.00
C THR A 149 27.10 0.04 1.52
N LEU A 150 25.92 -0.33 0.97
CA LEU A 150 25.80 -0.79 -0.41
C LEU A 150 25.84 0.36 -1.42
N LYS A 151 26.52 0.10 -2.54
CA LYS A 151 26.37 0.88 -3.77
C LYS A 151 25.27 0.29 -4.64
N PHE A 152 24.60 1.14 -5.40
CA PHE A 152 23.62 0.70 -6.38
C PHE A 152 24.33 0.11 -7.60
N LYS A 153 24.09 -1.18 -7.83
CA LYS A 153 24.67 -1.93 -8.95
C LYS A 153 23.63 -2.28 -10.00
N HIS A 154 24.05 -2.68 -11.19
CA HIS A 154 23.14 -3.17 -12.23
C HIS A 154 22.80 -4.65 -12.01
N ASP A 155 21.66 -4.93 -11.35
CA ASP A 155 21.13 -6.30 -11.25
C ASP A 155 19.73 -6.40 -11.84
N LYS A 156 19.39 -7.64 -12.19
CA LYS A 156 18.01 -8.03 -12.44
C LYS A 156 17.24 -8.07 -11.11
N PRO A 157 15.95 -7.69 -11.09
CA PRO A 157 15.09 -8.01 -9.96
C PRO A 157 15.00 -9.53 -9.78
N THR A 158 14.59 -9.97 -8.58
CA THR A 158 14.23 -11.37 -8.36
C THR A 158 13.08 -11.75 -9.30
N GLN A 159 13.00 -13.03 -9.67
CA GLN A 159 11.92 -13.52 -10.53
C GLN A 159 10.54 -13.20 -9.92
N ARG A 160 10.42 -13.36 -8.59
CA ARG A 160 9.21 -13.01 -7.84
C ARG A 160 8.86 -11.54 -7.95
N ALA A 161 9.80 -10.62 -7.70
CA ALA A 161 9.55 -9.18 -7.81
C ALA A 161 9.17 -8.76 -9.24
N PHE A 162 9.77 -9.39 -10.25
CA PHE A 162 9.42 -9.17 -11.66
C PHE A 162 7.98 -9.60 -11.97
N GLU A 163 7.57 -10.78 -11.52
CA GLU A 163 6.20 -11.28 -11.70
C GLU A 163 5.16 -10.42 -10.97
N LEU A 164 5.47 -9.99 -9.75
CA LEU A 164 4.62 -9.07 -9.00
C LEU A 164 4.46 -7.74 -9.74
N GLY A 165 5.55 -7.14 -10.22
CA GLY A 165 5.51 -5.91 -11.02
C GLY A 165 4.64 -6.04 -12.28
N LYS A 166 4.73 -7.18 -12.98
CA LYS A 166 3.88 -7.47 -14.14
C LYS A 166 2.39 -7.56 -13.77
N GLN A 167 2.06 -8.26 -12.69
CA GLN A 167 0.67 -8.39 -12.23
C GLN A 167 0.09 -7.04 -11.76
N ILE A 168 0.90 -6.23 -11.07
CA ILE A 168 0.55 -4.86 -10.68
C ILE A 168 0.22 -4.03 -11.92
N LEU A 169 1.10 -4.03 -12.92
CA LEU A 169 0.92 -3.26 -14.15
C LEU A 169 -0.33 -3.71 -14.93
N GLN A 170 -0.55 -5.01 -15.06
CA GLN A 170 -1.75 -5.55 -15.72
C GLN A 170 -3.04 -5.16 -14.99
N THR A 171 -3.04 -5.28 -13.66
CA THR A 171 -4.19 -4.90 -12.84
C THR A 171 -4.46 -3.41 -12.93
N TYR A 172 -3.41 -2.59 -12.83
CA TYR A 172 -3.47 -1.14 -12.97
C TYR A 172 -4.05 -0.69 -14.31
N ASN A 173 -3.58 -1.27 -15.42
CA ASN A 173 -4.07 -0.92 -16.75
C ASN A 173 -5.54 -1.32 -16.97
N SER A 174 -6.05 -2.31 -16.22
CA SER A 174 -7.46 -2.71 -16.27
C SER A 174 -8.41 -1.79 -15.47
N LEU A 175 -7.86 -0.91 -14.63
CA LEU A 175 -8.67 -0.01 -13.78
C LEU A 175 -8.80 1.38 -14.44
N PRO A 176 -10.00 1.97 -14.46
CA PRO A 176 -10.19 3.36 -14.85
C PRO A 176 -9.31 4.29 -14.00
N SER A 177 -8.66 5.26 -14.65
CA SER A 177 -7.93 6.29 -13.91
C SER A 177 -7.78 7.59 -14.68
N VAL A 178 -7.82 8.69 -13.95
CA VAL A 178 -7.36 10.01 -14.41
C VAL A 178 -6.00 10.29 -13.78
N GLU A 179 -5.01 10.60 -14.61
CA GLU A 179 -3.65 10.91 -14.18
C GLU A 179 -3.34 12.38 -14.47
N ILE A 180 -3.17 13.19 -13.42
CA ILE A 180 -2.84 14.61 -13.51
C ILE A 180 -1.36 14.77 -13.19
N TYR A 181 -0.58 15.15 -14.21
CA TYR A 181 0.86 15.31 -14.12
C TYR A 181 1.24 16.76 -13.84
N ASP A 182 2.02 16.96 -12.78
CA ASP A 182 2.59 18.26 -12.44
C ASP A 182 3.71 18.68 -13.41
N LEU A 183 3.97 19.99 -13.52
CA LEU A 183 5.03 20.55 -14.36
C LEU A 183 6.45 20.12 -13.94
N GLU A 184 6.63 19.73 -12.68
CA GLU A 184 7.89 19.21 -12.14
C GLU A 184 7.99 17.68 -12.17
N PHE A 185 7.10 17.02 -12.92
CA PHE A 185 7.13 15.57 -13.10
C PHE A 185 8.55 15.06 -13.42
N MET A 186 8.95 14.00 -12.73
CA MET A 186 10.27 13.36 -12.76
C MET A 186 11.46 14.22 -12.31
N ARG A 187 11.29 15.51 -11.97
CA ARG A 187 12.38 16.36 -11.48
C ARG A 187 13.04 15.76 -10.24
N GLY A 188 12.24 15.31 -9.27
CA GLY A 188 12.72 14.68 -8.05
C GLY A 188 13.48 13.39 -8.36
N PHE A 189 12.92 12.53 -9.21
CA PHE A 189 13.55 11.26 -9.60
C PHE A 189 14.89 11.46 -10.31
N MET A 190 14.98 12.41 -11.25
CA MET A 190 16.23 12.75 -11.93
C MET A 190 17.28 13.31 -10.96
N ARG A 191 16.87 14.12 -9.97
CA ARG A 191 17.76 14.58 -8.90
C ARG A 191 18.29 13.43 -8.05
N GLN A 192 17.50 12.38 -7.82
CA GLN A 192 17.96 11.18 -7.09
C GLN A 192 19.06 10.45 -7.87
N ILE A 193 18.87 10.22 -9.17
CA ILE A 193 19.90 9.63 -10.05
C ILE A 193 21.16 10.50 -10.03
N HIS A 194 21.02 11.81 -10.25
CA HIS A 194 22.15 12.73 -10.27
C HIS A 194 22.89 12.76 -8.93
N TYR A 195 22.17 12.78 -7.80
CA TYR A 195 22.77 12.71 -6.46
C TYR A 195 23.59 11.44 -6.27
N TYR A 196 23.04 10.27 -6.61
CA TYR A 196 23.76 8.99 -6.46
C TYR A 196 25.00 8.94 -7.34
N TYR A 197 24.95 9.52 -8.53
CA TYR A 197 26.09 9.64 -9.42
C TYR A 197 27.19 10.53 -8.80
N ARG A 198 26.83 11.73 -8.36
CA ARG A 198 27.76 12.70 -7.76
C ARG A 198 28.36 12.21 -6.45
N ALA A 199 27.60 11.48 -5.66
CA ALA A 199 28.04 10.90 -4.38
C ALA A 199 28.79 9.56 -4.54
N GLN A 200 29.06 9.11 -5.78
CA GLN A 200 29.75 7.84 -6.08
C GLN A 200 29.06 6.61 -5.46
N LEU A 201 27.73 6.67 -5.37
CA LEU A 201 26.87 5.62 -4.81
C LEU A 201 26.45 4.58 -5.86
N PHE A 202 26.81 4.76 -7.12
CA PHE A 202 26.75 3.69 -8.12
C PHE A 202 28.03 2.84 -8.07
N GLU A 203 27.88 1.53 -8.26
CA GLU A 203 29.03 0.63 -8.45
C GLU A 203 29.70 0.91 -9.80
N ASP A 204 28.88 0.99 -10.86
CA ASP A 204 29.26 1.48 -12.18
C ASP A 204 28.57 2.84 -12.46
N PRO A 205 29.31 3.97 -12.52
CA PRO A 205 28.75 5.27 -12.82
C PRO A 205 28.06 5.36 -14.19
N SER A 206 28.43 4.52 -15.17
CA SER A 206 27.79 4.50 -16.50
C SER A 206 26.30 4.12 -16.42
N TYR A 207 25.93 3.35 -15.38
CA TYR A 207 24.55 2.93 -15.18
C TYR A 207 23.61 4.11 -14.87
N ALA A 208 24.13 5.20 -14.31
CA ALA A 208 23.34 6.42 -14.12
C ALA A 208 22.84 6.99 -15.47
N VAL A 209 23.68 6.97 -16.50
CA VAL A 209 23.33 7.42 -17.86
C VAL A 209 22.27 6.49 -18.46
N PHE A 210 22.45 5.17 -18.31
CA PHE A 210 21.44 4.20 -18.75
C PHE A 210 20.07 4.43 -18.08
N LEU A 211 20.04 4.76 -16.79
CA LEU A 211 18.77 5.09 -16.12
C LEU A 211 18.13 6.35 -16.70
N CYS A 212 18.91 7.37 -17.07
CA CYS A 212 18.40 8.55 -17.76
C CYS A 212 17.75 8.17 -19.11
N ASP A 213 18.36 7.28 -19.89
CA ASP A 213 17.77 6.79 -21.14
C ASP A 213 16.45 6.05 -20.90
N ARG A 214 16.37 5.25 -19.83
CA ARG A 214 15.12 4.59 -19.42
C ARG A 214 14.05 5.61 -19.00
N VAL A 215 14.42 6.72 -18.34
CA VAL A 215 13.49 7.80 -18.01
C VAL A 215 12.96 8.47 -19.28
N LEU A 216 13.81 8.70 -20.28
CA LEU A 216 13.36 9.25 -21.57
C LEU A 216 12.36 8.31 -22.26
N ALA A 217 12.67 7.01 -22.33
CA ALA A 217 11.75 6.01 -22.88
C ALA A 217 10.42 5.95 -22.11
N PHE A 218 10.47 6.11 -20.79
CA PHE A 218 9.28 6.20 -19.94
C PHE A 218 8.41 7.43 -20.25
N ILE A 219 9.02 8.59 -20.45
CA ILE A 219 8.30 9.82 -20.82
C ILE A 219 7.65 9.68 -22.21
N GLU A 220 8.36 9.12 -23.19
CA GLU A 220 7.79 8.90 -24.53
C GLU A 220 6.61 7.91 -24.49
N HIS A 221 6.68 6.88 -23.65
CA HIS A 221 5.56 5.97 -23.43
C HIS A 221 4.33 6.66 -22.85
N LEU A 222 4.52 7.53 -21.86
CA LEU A 222 3.42 8.31 -21.28
C LEU A 222 2.79 9.27 -22.30
N LYS A 223 3.59 9.88 -23.17
CA LYS A 223 3.07 10.71 -24.28
C LYS A 223 2.21 9.87 -25.22
N ALA A 224 2.63 8.66 -25.56
CA ALA A 224 1.84 7.76 -26.41
C ALA A 224 0.52 7.38 -25.74
N GLN A 225 0.52 7.03 -24.45
CA GLN A 225 -0.72 6.78 -23.70
C GLN A 225 -1.64 8.00 -23.64
N ALA A 226 -1.08 9.20 -23.45
CA ALA A 226 -1.84 10.44 -23.41
C ALA A 226 -2.49 10.77 -24.77
N ALA A 227 -1.78 10.53 -25.87
CA ALA A 227 -2.31 10.72 -27.23
C ALA A 227 -3.50 9.80 -27.53
N GLU A 228 -3.44 8.55 -27.05
CA GLU A 228 -4.52 7.57 -27.21
C GLU A 228 -5.65 7.74 -26.18
N GLY A 229 -5.40 8.48 -25.09
CA GLY A 229 -6.32 8.58 -23.95
C GLY A 229 -6.49 7.26 -23.20
N LYS A 230 -5.58 6.29 -23.36
CA LYS A 230 -5.65 4.96 -22.75
C LYS A 230 -4.30 4.49 -22.25
N LYS A 231 -4.32 3.79 -21.10
CA LYS A 231 -3.15 3.10 -20.56
C LYS A 231 -2.91 1.79 -21.29
N PHE A 232 -1.65 1.51 -21.62
CA PHE A 232 -1.20 0.23 -22.17
C PHE A 232 0.25 -0.08 -21.78
N ILE A 233 0.68 -1.32 -21.97
CA ILE A 233 1.99 -1.80 -21.53
C ILE A 233 3.06 -1.32 -22.51
N PHE A 234 4.23 -0.90 -21.99
CA PHE A 234 5.36 -0.50 -22.83
C PHE A 234 5.77 -1.62 -23.79
N GLY A 235 5.99 -1.26 -25.05
CA GLY A 235 6.33 -2.21 -26.11
C GLY A 235 5.15 -2.99 -26.70
N THR A 236 3.91 -2.71 -26.27
CA THR A 236 2.70 -3.21 -26.94
C THR A 236 2.06 -2.11 -27.79
N SER A 237 1.22 -2.51 -28.75
CA SER A 237 0.37 -1.56 -29.49
C SER A 237 -0.73 -1.00 -28.58
N ALA A 238 -1.24 0.18 -28.94
CA ALA A 238 -2.39 0.78 -28.29
C ALA A 238 -3.66 -0.08 -28.48
N PRO A 239 -4.54 -0.18 -27.46
CA PRO A 239 -5.77 -0.98 -27.49
C PRO A 239 -6.99 -0.25 -28.07
#